data_AF-A0A7S3U507-F1
#
_entry.id   AF-A0A7S3U507-F1
#
_cell.length_a   1.000
_cell.length_b   1.000
_cell.length_c   1.000
_cell.angle_alpha   90.00
_cell.angle_beta   90.00
_cell.angle_gamma   90.00
#
_symmetry.space_group_name_H-M   'P 1'
#
loop_
_entity.id
_entity.type
_entity.pdbx_description
1 polymer ?
#
loop_
_entity_poly.entity_id
_entity_poly.type
_entity_poly.pdbx_seq_one_letter_code
_entity_poly.pdbx_strand_id
1 'polypeptide(L)'
;DPWRLLTVCVLMARISSERVKTETIAAFFARCASPSALLAAEADAAAKEELQRILKPLGLVDNRIRTLVELSRGFLHMPAFDCGHEKRVNKIWGCGAFAVDSYL
;
A
#
# COMPACT_ATOMS: atom_id res chain seq x y z
N ASP A 1 -3.04 12.88 -3.70
CA ASP A 1 -2.91 12.16 -2.41
C ASP A 1 -1.73 11.20 -2.51
N PRO A 2 -0.58 11.52 -1.88
CA PRO A 2 0.65 10.72 -2.01
C PRO A 2 0.53 9.31 -1.42
N TRP A 3 -0.27 9.11 -0.37
CA TRP A 3 -0.47 7.77 0.21
C TRP A 3 -1.21 6.85 -0.76
N ARG A 4 -2.27 7.37 -1.41
CA ARG A 4 -3.02 6.62 -2.43
C ARG A 4 -2.13 6.25 -3.61
N LEU A 5 -1.30 7.18 -4.06
CA LEU A 5 -0.35 6.95 -5.16
C LEU A 5 0.61 5.80 -4.84
N LEU A 6 1.31 5.85 -3.70
CA LEU A 6 2.25 4.80 -3.31
C LEU A 6 1.55 3.46 -3.06
N THR A 7 0.35 3.49 -2.48
CA THR A 7 -0.49 2.29 -2.31
C THR A 7 -0.76 1.62 -3.66
N VAL A 8 -1.13 2.40 -4.68
CA VAL A 8 -1.32 1.89 -6.04
C VAL A 8 -0.03 1.32 -6.61
N CYS A 9 1.12 1.99 -6.46
CA CYS A 9 2.41 1.45 -6.90
C CYS A 9 2.72 0.09 -6.27
N VAL A 10 2.44 -0.07 -4.97
CA VAL A 10 2.62 -1.33 -4.23
C VAL A 10 1.67 -2.41 -4.74
N LEU A 11 0.40 -2.08 -5.00
CA LEU A 11 -0.61 -3.04 -5.46
C LEU A 11 -0.39 -3.47 -6.92
N MET A 12 0.10 -2.58 -7.78
CA MET A 12 0.38 -2.87 -9.18
C MET A 12 1.67 -3.66 -9.42
N ALA A 13 2.57 -3.69 -8.44
CA ALA A 13 3.87 -4.32 -8.57
C ALA A 13 3.74 -5.80 -8.98
N ARG A 14 4.43 -6.18 -10.07
CA ARG A 14 4.50 -7.54 -10.62
C ARG A 14 3.15 -8.11 -11.11
N ILE A 15 2.19 -7.25 -11.48
CA ILE A 15 0.90 -7.69 -12.04
C ILE A 15 0.72 -7.16 -13.47
N SER A 16 0.58 -8.09 -14.42
CA SER A 16 0.39 -7.76 -15.84
C SER A 16 -1.07 -7.45 -16.18
N SER A 17 -2.02 -8.22 -15.64
CA SER A 17 -3.45 -8.05 -15.93
C SER A 17 -3.97 -6.71 -15.41
N GLU A 18 -4.31 -5.82 -16.33
CA GLU A 18 -4.91 -4.52 -16.02
C GLU A 18 -6.24 -4.68 -15.27
N ARG A 19 -7.12 -5.54 -15.78
CA ARG A 19 -8.42 -5.82 -15.16
C ARG A 19 -8.28 -6.22 -13.69
N VAL A 20 -7.43 -7.20 -13.39
CA VAL A 20 -7.22 -7.68 -12.01
C VAL A 20 -6.68 -6.57 -11.10
N LYS A 21 -5.74 -5.74 -11.60
CA LYS A 21 -5.22 -4.59 -10.84
C LYS A 21 -6.34 -3.61 -10.53
N THR A 22 -7.07 -3.16 -11.55
CA THR A 22 -8.09 -2.11 -11.41
C THR A 22 -9.23 -2.54 -10.49
N GLU A 23 -9.76 -3.75 -10.68
CA GLU A 23 -10.82 -4.31 -9.82
C GLU A 23 -10.36 -4.46 -8.37
N THR A 24 -9.14 -4.99 -8.15
CA THR A 24 -8.62 -5.18 -6.79
C THR A 24 -8.31 -3.86 -6.09
N ILE A 25 -7.75 -2.89 -6.81
CA ILE A 25 -7.44 -1.56 -6.27
C ILE A 25 -8.74 -0.82 -5.90
N ALA A 26 -9.77 -0.92 -6.74
CA ALA A 26 -11.08 -0.34 -6.43
C ALA A 26 -11.70 -0.98 -5.18
N ALA A 27 -11.69 -2.30 -5.08
CA ALA A 27 -12.18 -3.02 -3.90
C ALA A 27 -11.37 -2.68 -2.64
N PHE A 28 -10.04 -2.55 -2.76
CA PHE A 28 -9.17 -2.12 -1.66
C PHE A 28 -9.57 -0.74 -1.15
N PHE A 29 -9.70 0.26 -2.03
CA PHE A 29 -10.01 1.63 -1.58
C PHE A 29 -11.46 1.80 -1.12
N ALA A 30 -12.40 0.95 -1.57
CA ALA A 30 -13.74 0.88 -0.99
C ALA A 30 -13.70 0.44 0.49
N ARG A 31 -12.75 -0.43 0.85
CA ARG A 31 -12.60 -0.92 2.23
C ARG A 31 -11.66 -0.08 3.10
N CYS A 32 -10.61 0.45 2.49
CA CYS A 32 -9.49 1.16 3.13
C CYS A 32 -9.25 2.49 2.42
N ALA A 33 -10.08 3.50 2.71
CA ALA A 33 -10.02 4.79 2.03
C ALA A 33 -8.86 5.70 2.47
N SER A 34 -8.19 5.39 3.59
CA SER A 34 -7.15 6.19 4.24
C SER A 34 -6.09 5.30 4.93
N PRO A 35 -4.89 5.83 5.25
CA PRO A 35 -3.87 5.09 6.00
C PRO A 35 -4.38 4.62 7.36
N SER A 36 -5.12 5.46 8.09
CA SER A 36 -5.71 5.09 9.40
C SER A 36 -6.74 3.98 9.27
N ALA A 37 -7.55 3.98 8.20
CA ALA A 37 -8.52 2.91 7.94
C ALA A 37 -7.83 1.57 7.65
N LEU A 38 -6.71 1.60 6.91
CA LEU A 38 -5.91 0.39 6.70
C LEU A 38 -5.34 -0.17 8.00
N LEU A 39 -4.76 0.68 8.85
CA LEU A 39 -4.18 0.24 10.13
C LEU A 39 -5.25 -0.33 11.07
N ALA A 40 -6.45 0.27 11.09
CA ALA A 40 -7.58 -0.26 11.83
C ALA A 40 -8.03 -1.63 11.29
N ALA A 41 -8.08 -1.80 9.96
CA ALA A 41 -8.43 -3.06 9.33
C ALA A 41 -7.40 -4.16 9.57
N GLU A 42 -6.11 -3.83 9.70
CA GLU A 42 -5.08 -4.83 10.01
C GLU A 42 -5.12 -5.30 11.46
N ALA A 43 -5.50 -4.43 12.39
CA ALA A 43 -5.60 -4.74 13.82
C ALA A 43 -6.83 -5.61 14.18
N ASP A 44 -7.87 -5.60 13.34
CA ASP A 44 -9.07 -6.42 13.51
C ASP A 44 -8.99 -7.73 12.72
N ALA A 45 -9.24 -8.87 13.37
CA ALA A 45 -9.04 -10.19 12.75
C ALA A 45 -9.98 -10.44 11.55
N ALA A 46 -11.24 -10.03 11.66
CA ALA A 46 -12.23 -10.23 10.59
C ALA A 46 -11.95 -9.31 9.39
N ALA A 47 -11.62 -8.04 9.66
CA ALA A 47 -11.22 -7.07 8.66
C ALA A 47 -9.91 -7.45 7.97
N LYS A 48 -8.96 -8.04 8.70
CA LYS A 48 -7.70 -8.53 8.14
C LYS A 48 -7.94 -9.70 7.18
N GLU A 49 -8.82 -10.64 7.54
CA GLU A 49 -9.20 -11.74 6.64
C GLU A 49 -9.89 -11.21 5.38
N GLU A 50 -10.77 -10.22 5.52
CA GLU A 50 -11.39 -9.53 4.38
C GLU A 50 -10.35 -8.85 3.47
N LEU A 51 -9.39 -8.14 4.07
CA LEU A 51 -8.29 -7.52 3.34
C LEU A 51 -7.46 -8.56 2.58
N GLN A 52 -7.16 -9.71 3.20
CA GLN A 52 -6.46 -10.81 2.54
C GLN A 52 -7.27 -11.36 1.36
N ARG A 53 -8.60 -11.51 1.51
CA ARG A 53 -9.49 -11.95 0.42
C ARG A 53 -9.48 -10.97 -0.74
N ILE A 54 -9.56 -9.66 -0.46
CA ILE A 54 -9.50 -8.60 -1.49
C ILE A 54 -8.18 -8.69 -2.26
N LEU A 55 -7.05 -8.86 -1.56
CA LEU A 55 -5.72 -8.82 -2.16
C LEU A 55 -5.28 -10.15 -2.81
N LYS A 56 -5.99 -11.25 -2.56
CA LYS A 56 -5.69 -12.59 -3.06
C LYS A 56 -5.39 -12.64 -4.58
N PRO A 57 -6.14 -11.96 -5.47
CA PRO A 57 -5.86 -11.98 -6.91
C PRO A 57 -4.51 -11.41 -7.31
N LEU A 58 -3.91 -10.56 -6.48
CA LEU A 58 -2.61 -9.93 -6.74
C LEU A 58 -1.42 -10.77 -6.29
N GLY A 59 -1.65 -11.88 -5.58
CA GLY A 59 -0.59 -12.68 -4.97
C GLY A 59 0.27 -11.89 -3.97
N LEU A 60 1.28 -12.54 -3.38
CA LEU A 60 2.20 -11.93 -2.40
C LEU A 60 1.45 -11.20 -1.25
N VAL A 61 0.27 -11.69 -0.87
CA VAL A 61 -0.70 -10.99 -0.01
C VAL A 61 -0.05 -10.49 1.28
N ASP A 62 0.62 -11.36 2.02
CA ASP A 62 1.24 -10.99 3.30
C ASP A 62 2.33 -9.93 3.13
N ASN A 63 3.15 -10.04 2.08
CA ASN A 63 4.18 -9.06 1.78
C ASN A 63 3.58 -7.70 1.38
N ARG A 64 2.46 -7.70 0.63
CA ARG A 64 1.75 -6.47 0.26
C ARG A 64 1.11 -5.82 1.48
N ILE A 65 0.41 -6.58 2.32
CA ILE A 65 -0.17 -6.06 3.57
C ILE A 65 0.92 -5.46 4.45
N ARG A 66 2.02 -6.18 4.69
CA ARG A 66 3.17 -5.65 5.45
C ARG A 66 3.70 -4.35 4.86
N THR A 67 3.86 -4.29 3.53
CA THR A 67 4.32 -3.07 2.85
C THR A 67 3.36 -1.90 3.08
N LEU A 68 2.07 -2.12 2.90
CA LEU A 68 1.06 -1.09 3.03
C LEU A 68 0.91 -0.60 4.47
N VAL A 69 1.06 -1.49 5.45
CA VAL A 69 1.09 -1.14 6.88
C VAL A 69 2.28 -0.26 7.20
N GLU A 70 3.49 -0.64 6.78
CA GLU A 70 4.70 0.15 7.02
C GLU A 70 4.64 1.51 6.30
N LEU A 71 4.15 1.54 5.06
CA LEU A 71 3.87 2.78 4.34
C LEU A 71 2.89 3.67 5.11
N SER A 72 1.78 3.11 5.61
CA SER A 72 0.73 3.87 6.29
C SER A 72 1.18 4.38 7.66
N ARG A 73 1.96 3.57 8.40
CA ARG A 73 2.61 4.00 9.63
C ARG A 73 3.59 5.14 9.36
N GLY A 74 4.49 4.98 8.39
CA GLY A 74 5.44 6.02 8.02
C GLY A 74 4.74 7.32 7.62
N PHE A 75 3.73 7.22 6.75
CA PHE A 75 2.97 8.36 6.27
C PHE A 75 2.31 9.16 7.41
N LEU A 76 1.72 8.49 8.40
CA LEU A 76 1.04 9.16 9.52
C LEU A 76 2.02 9.80 10.53
N HIS A 77 3.26 9.31 10.62
CA HIS A 77 4.27 9.87 11.52
C HIS A 77 5.15 10.95 10.86
N MET A 78 5.06 11.10 9.53
CA MET A 78 5.83 12.10 8.80
C MET A 78 5.20 13.49 8.94
N PRO A 79 5.92 14.50 9.46
CA PRO A 79 5.41 15.87 9.55
C PRO A 79 5.22 16.50 8.16
N ALA A 80 6.06 16.10 7.20
CA ALA A 80 5.89 16.35 5.78
C ALA A 80 6.24 15.07 5.03
N PHE A 81 5.48 14.76 3.98
CA PHE A 81 5.71 13.53 3.22
C PHE A 81 7.00 13.64 2.39
N ASP A 82 7.95 12.77 2.69
CA ASP A 82 9.26 12.67 2.02
C ASP A 82 9.52 11.20 1.66
N CYS A 83 9.52 10.90 0.36
CA CYS A 83 9.72 9.56 -0.19
C CYS A 83 10.97 9.56 -1.05
N GLY A 84 11.95 8.72 -0.69
CA GLY A 84 13.20 8.61 -1.45
C GLY A 84 13.94 7.29 -1.25
N HIS A 85 15.25 7.32 -1.52
CA HIS A 85 16.11 6.13 -1.54
C HIS A 85 17.08 6.04 -0.36
N GLU A 86 17.16 7.08 0.45
CA GLU A 86 18.17 7.17 1.49
C GLU A 86 17.75 6.37 2.73
N LYS A 87 18.53 5.33 3.03
CA LYS A 87 18.26 4.43 4.15
C LYS A 87 18.27 5.24 5.45
N ARG A 88 17.26 5.01 6.30
CA ARG A 88 17.06 5.71 7.59
C ARG A 88 16.77 7.21 7.47
N VAL A 89 16.58 7.74 6.26
CA VAL A 89 16.18 9.14 6.03
C VAL A 89 14.76 9.15 5.45
N ASN A 90 14.60 8.77 4.18
CA ASN A 90 13.29 8.81 3.49
C ASN A 90 12.96 7.51 2.72
N LYS A 91 13.70 6.42 2.96
CA LYS A 91 13.43 5.12 2.35
C LYS A 91 12.18 4.46 2.95
N ILE A 92 11.12 4.34 2.16
CA ILE A 92 9.92 3.57 2.50
C ILE A 92 10.11 2.09 2.11
N TRP A 93 9.86 1.17 3.06
CA TRP A 93 9.97 -0.27 2.82
C TRP A 93 8.93 -0.71 1.77
N GLY A 94 9.34 -1.55 0.82
CA GLY A 94 8.51 -2.01 -0.30
C GLY A 94 8.26 -0.98 -1.43
N CYS A 95 8.65 0.29 -1.25
CA CYS A 95 8.66 1.28 -2.33
C CYS A 95 10.04 1.27 -3.04
N GLY A 96 10.09 0.70 -4.25
CA GLY A 96 11.28 0.69 -5.12
C GLY A 96 11.48 1.99 -5.91
N ALA A 97 12.43 2.01 -6.85
CA ALA A 97 12.68 3.17 -7.72
C ALA A 97 11.41 3.66 -8.42
N PHE A 98 10.66 2.73 -9.02
CA PHE A 98 9.36 3.04 -9.63
C PHE A 98 8.40 3.83 -8.72
N ALA A 99 8.32 3.48 -7.43
CA ALA A 99 7.40 4.15 -6.51
C ALA A 99 7.89 5.56 -6.12
N VAL A 100 9.21 5.74 -6.02
CA VAL A 100 9.84 7.05 -5.78
C VAL A 100 9.71 7.92 -7.03
N ASP A 101 10.05 7.39 -8.21
CA ASP A 101 9.93 8.07 -9.50
C ASP A 101 8.49 8.43 -9.86
N SER A 102 7.50 7.67 -9.36
CA SER A 102 6.08 8.00 -9.57
C SER A 102 5.63 9.21 -8.73
N TYR A 103 6.34 9.50 -7.63
CA TYR A 103 6.02 10.60 -6.73
C TYR A 103 6.73 11.90 -7.11
N LEU A 104 7.99 11.82 -7.55
CA LEU A 104 8.81 12.96 -8.01
C LEU A 104 8.35 13.49 -9.38
#